data_AF-A0A932CW61-F1
#
_entry.id   AF-A0A932CW61-F1
#
_cell.length_a   1.000
_cell.length_b   1.000
_cell.length_c   1.000
_cell.angle_alpha   90.00
_cell.angle_beta   90.00
_cell.angle_gamma   90.00
#
_symmetry.space_group_name_H-M   'P 1'
#
loop_
_entity.id
_entity.type
_entity.pdbx_description
1 polymer ?
#
loop_
_entity_poly.entity_id
_entity_poly.type
_entity_poly.pdbx_seq_one_letter_code
_entity_poly.pdbx_strand_id
1 'polypeptide(L)'
;MRQLTILLVILAAGPALAQAPRQIVIEVADRAPRDLALVDAVARAAGGRPLHGAELARAMVEGPLAQWRESDRSRLDELHDLAREGIQDFYYSRFVETLEKLTRAISGLNATVDVVGREERYADALFDSEMIVVVTLRHLHREDEALEVMRQAIRLFPDRRPTIDQFSPDLIRFWDETKAGMDAGQVADLELTSRPSGCTVLRNGQEVGTTPWRSHLYPGALTLQLRCGDRLSGVRRANLDSGTNQLEIDMEAESAIHATPVPWLGEVAGARHAASLVGRALGAASVVLVMRRTGRVIIEIVASSSGLVTERGEGPNAAAAWAAREEPRDERSPAAPTDRRARWYEDAAAWLSLGTGVGAAVSGLALLASARSDAAAAPTFAESDPARYLELASSARDGGQPAVLLLTAGTGLALGSIVALVTPAARQDTTFRGPLFWALAAAGVVTASTGIGLIFLDGCAYEDHRLCPAVPGDPLDANAPAGLILSASGAVVLATALVLRLTESQLP
;
A
#
# COMPACT_ATOMS: atom_id res chain seq x y z
N MET A 1 47.92 4.86 4.61
CA MET A 1 46.57 4.26 4.55
C MET A 1 45.55 5.38 4.68
N ARG A 2 44.94 5.81 3.58
CA ARG A 2 43.87 6.81 3.56
C ARG A 2 42.55 6.07 3.44
N GLN A 3 41.68 6.18 4.46
CA GLN A 3 40.34 5.60 4.44
C GLN A 3 39.46 6.40 3.48
N LEU A 4 38.87 5.68 2.53
CA LEU A 4 37.94 6.17 1.53
C LEU A 4 36.52 6.06 2.14
N THR A 5 35.96 7.18 2.60
CA THR A 5 34.57 7.24 3.06
C THR A 5 33.65 7.36 1.84
N ILE A 6 33.01 6.26 1.45
CA ILE A 6 31.99 6.25 0.39
C ILE A 6 30.66 6.69 1.03
N LEU A 7 30.21 7.89 0.65
CA LEU A 7 28.89 8.42 1.00
C LEU A 7 27.86 7.83 0.02
N LEU A 8 27.15 6.79 0.44
CA LEU A 8 26.06 6.19 -0.32
C LEU A 8 24.78 7.00 -0.08
N VAL A 9 24.43 7.89 -1.03
CA VAL A 9 23.13 8.58 -1.04
C VAL A 9 22.11 7.67 -1.70
N ILE A 10 21.33 6.95 -0.88
CA ILE A 10 20.15 6.21 -1.34
C ILE A 10 19.01 7.22 -1.52
N LEU A 11 18.79 7.64 -2.77
CA LEU A 11 17.56 8.34 -3.16
C LEU A 11 16.44 7.31 -3.25
N ALA A 12 15.74 7.08 -2.14
CA ALA A 12 14.48 6.36 -2.15
C ALA A 12 13.45 7.23 -2.89
N ALA A 13 13.11 6.84 -4.12
CA ALA A 13 11.88 7.28 -4.75
C ALA A 13 10.72 6.66 -3.96
N GLY A 14 10.30 7.33 -2.88
CA GLY A 14 9.09 6.97 -2.17
C GLY A 14 7.90 6.98 -3.14
N PRO A 15 6.86 6.15 -2.92
CA PRO A 15 5.63 6.28 -3.68
C PRO A 15 5.22 7.75 -3.62
N ALA A 16 4.87 8.35 -4.76
CA ALA A 16 4.32 9.69 -4.79
C ALA A 16 3.16 9.69 -3.78
N LEU A 17 3.39 10.28 -2.60
CA LEU A 17 2.39 10.41 -1.57
C LEU A 17 1.31 11.27 -2.20
N ALA A 18 0.28 10.62 -2.73
CA ALA A 18 -0.91 11.29 -3.20
C ALA A 18 -1.32 12.21 -2.05
N GLN A 19 -1.21 13.52 -2.27
CA GLN A 19 -1.46 14.51 -1.22
C GLN A 19 -2.82 14.18 -0.64
N ALA A 20 -2.84 13.83 0.66
CA ALA A 20 -4.08 13.50 1.34
C ALA A 20 -5.09 14.63 1.08
N PRO A 21 -6.35 14.31 0.76
CA PRO A 21 -7.34 15.34 0.48
C PRO A 21 -7.39 16.31 1.66
N ARG A 22 -7.15 17.60 1.40
CA ARG A 22 -7.14 18.62 2.45
C ARG A 22 -8.51 18.76 3.11
N GLN A 23 -9.57 18.53 2.34
CA GLN A 23 -10.96 18.67 2.76
C GLN A 23 -11.81 17.49 2.30
N ILE A 24 -12.72 17.05 3.18
CA ILE A 24 -13.70 15.99 2.92
C ILE A 24 -15.09 16.56 3.16
N VAL A 25 -16.04 16.28 2.27
CA VAL A 25 -17.42 16.76 2.40
C VAL A 25 -18.33 15.65 2.90
N ILE A 26 -19.10 15.94 3.95
CA ILE A 26 -20.06 15.00 4.56
C ILE A 26 -21.40 15.71 4.77
N GLU A 27 -22.48 15.04 4.39
CA GLU A 27 -23.83 15.55 4.67
C GLU A 27 -24.24 15.22 6.10
N VAL A 28 -24.86 16.19 6.77
CA VAL A 28 -25.51 16.01 8.06
C VAL A 28 -27.02 16.08 7.82
N ALA A 29 -27.74 15.04 8.21
CA ALA A 29 -29.18 14.94 7.97
C ALA A 29 -29.86 14.13 9.09
N ASP A 30 -31.18 14.24 9.20
CA ASP A 30 -31.99 13.36 10.07
C ASP A 30 -32.18 11.95 9.48
N ARG A 31 -31.97 11.81 8.16
CA ARG A 31 -32.22 10.59 7.39
C ARG A 31 -31.18 10.45 6.30
N ALA A 32 -31.01 9.23 5.80
CA ALA A 32 -30.11 8.93 4.70
C ALA A 32 -30.32 9.93 3.53
N PRO A 33 -29.22 10.54 3.04
CA PRO A 33 -29.33 11.56 2.01
C PRO A 33 -29.95 11.03 0.73
N ARG A 34 -30.83 11.85 0.14
CA ARG A 34 -31.46 11.55 -1.16
C ARG A 34 -30.81 12.29 -2.32
N ASP A 35 -30.01 13.31 -2.05
CA ASP A 35 -29.51 14.25 -3.07
C ASP A 35 -27.99 14.35 -3.05
N LEU A 36 -27.35 13.32 -3.63
CA LEU A 36 -25.91 13.26 -3.82
C LEU A 36 -25.36 14.42 -4.65
N ALA A 37 -26.18 15.03 -5.51
CA ALA A 37 -25.73 16.12 -6.37
C ALA A 37 -25.31 17.36 -5.58
N LEU A 38 -25.92 17.62 -4.42
CA LEU A 38 -25.50 18.71 -3.55
C LEU A 38 -24.12 18.45 -2.94
N VAL A 39 -23.88 17.24 -2.43
CA VAL A 39 -22.60 16.85 -1.83
C VAL A 39 -21.49 16.95 -2.88
N ASP A 40 -21.72 16.46 -4.09
CA ASP A 40 -20.78 16.55 -5.21
C ASP A 40 -20.54 17.99 -5.67
N ALA A 41 -21.56 18.85 -5.61
CA ALA A 41 -21.41 20.27 -5.92
C ALA A 41 -20.55 21.00 -4.88
N VAL A 42 -20.81 20.76 -3.59
CA VAL A 42 -20.03 21.36 -2.49
C VAL A 42 -18.60 20.84 -2.48
N ALA A 43 -18.39 19.54 -2.72
CA ALA A 43 -17.05 18.97 -2.81
C ALA A 43 -16.22 19.61 -3.92
N ARG A 44 -16.78 19.76 -5.12
CA ARG A 44 -16.11 20.47 -6.23
C ARG A 44 -15.83 21.93 -5.89
N ALA A 45 -16.75 22.60 -5.20
CA ALA A 45 -16.65 24.00 -4.81
C ALA A 45 -15.61 24.27 -3.71
N ALA A 46 -15.29 23.28 -2.88
CA ALA A 46 -14.35 23.40 -1.77
C ALA A 46 -12.95 22.83 -2.10
N GLY A 47 -12.70 22.52 -3.38
CA GLY A 47 -11.50 21.78 -3.82
C GLY A 47 -11.32 20.41 -3.14
N GLY A 48 -12.41 19.87 -2.57
CA GLY A 48 -12.44 18.61 -1.85
C GLY A 48 -12.89 17.46 -2.74
N ARG A 49 -12.98 16.27 -2.15
CA ARG A 49 -13.59 15.09 -2.77
C ARG A 49 -14.83 14.69 -1.97
N PRO A 50 -15.96 14.33 -2.61
CA PRO A 50 -17.08 13.76 -1.88
C PRO A 50 -16.61 12.47 -1.21
N LEU A 51 -17.00 12.26 0.04
CA LEU A 51 -16.67 11.03 0.73
C LEU A 51 -17.53 9.90 0.18
N HIS A 52 -16.92 8.92 -0.47
CA HIS A 52 -17.67 7.74 -0.92
C HIS A 52 -17.88 6.76 0.24
N GLY A 53 -19.04 6.10 0.24
CA GLY A 53 -19.40 5.13 1.29
C GLY A 53 -18.39 4.00 1.41
N ALA A 54 -17.78 3.55 0.31
CA ALA A 54 -16.73 2.54 0.35
C ALA A 54 -15.41 3.05 0.95
N GLU A 55 -15.10 4.34 0.83
CA GLU A 55 -13.90 4.94 1.41
C GLU A 55 -14.09 5.19 2.91
N LEU A 56 -15.26 5.74 3.30
CA LEU A 56 -15.59 5.83 4.72
C LEU A 56 -15.71 4.43 5.32
N ALA A 57 -16.41 3.50 4.67
CA ALA A 57 -16.51 2.13 5.13
C ALA A 57 -15.14 1.49 5.23
N ARG A 58 -14.20 1.67 4.28
CA ARG A 58 -12.82 1.18 4.45
C ARG A 58 -12.12 1.86 5.62
N ALA A 59 -12.19 3.19 5.74
CA ALA A 59 -11.62 3.90 6.88
C ALA A 59 -12.32 3.61 8.22
N MET A 60 -13.53 3.06 8.19
CA MET A 60 -14.29 2.59 9.35
C MET A 60 -14.14 1.09 9.59
N VAL A 61 -13.81 0.28 8.57
CA VAL A 61 -13.66 -1.19 8.62
C VAL A 61 -12.21 -1.59 8.89
N GLU A 62 -11.27 -0.94 8.19
CA GLU A 62 -9.84 -0.96 8.53
C GLU A 62 -9.56 -0.05 9.72
N GLY A 63 -10.44 0.92 9.95
CA GLY A 63 -10.46 1.72 11.16
C GLY A 63 -11.54 1.27 12.15
N PRO A 64 -11.87 2.10 13.14
CA PRO A 64 -12.35 1.56 14.40
C PRO A 64 -13.89 1.50 14.53
N LEU A 65 -14.63 1.48 13.42
CA LEU A 65 -16.09 1.73 13.41
C LEU A 65 -16.88 0.77 12.51
N ALA A 66 -16.37 -0.44 12.27
CA ALA A 66 -17.01 -1.40 11.38
C ALA A 66 -18.45 -1.70 11.85
N GLN A 67 -19.44 -1.46 10.99
CA GLN A 67 -20.83 -1.86 11.23
C GLN A 67 -21.11 -3.19 10.54
N TRP A 68 -21.58 -4.15 11.34
CA TRP A 68 -21.90 -5.52 10.96
C TRP A 68 -23.10 -5.61 10.01
N ARG A 69 -23.05 -6.58 9.08
CA ARG A 69 -24.15 -6.91 8.16
C ARG A 69 -24.60 -8.36 8.38
N GLU A 70 -25.86 -8.65 8.11
CA GLU A 70 -26.39 -10.04 8.16
C GLU A 70 -25.58 -11.02 7.29
N SER A 71 -24.98 -10.54 6.18
CA SER A 71 -24.07 -11.32 5.34
C SER A 71 -22.85 -11.86 6.08
N ASP A 72 -22.44 -11.20 7.16
CA ASP A 72 -21.28 -11.61 7.96
C ASP A 72 -21.64 -12.82 8.83
N ARG A 73 -22.93 -13.05 9.14
CA ARG A 73 -23.38 -14.23 9.90
C ARG A 73 -23.13 -15.52 9.14
N SER A 74 -23.57 -15.60 7.88
CA SER A 74 -23.35 -16.78 7.04
C SER A 74 -21.86 -17.09 6.89
N ARG A 75 -21.03 -16.05 6.75
CA ARG A 75 -19.58 -16.21 6.71
C ARG A 75 -19.00 -16.75 8.02
N LEU A 76 -19.53 -16.33 9.17
CA LEU A 76 -19.08 -16.84 10.47
C LEU A 76 -19.48 -18.30 10.67
N ASP A 77 -20.69 -18.69 10.27
CA ASP A 77 -21.12 -20.09 10.31
C ASP A 77 -20.21 -20.95 9.39
N GLU A 78 -19.86 -20.46 8.19
CA GLU A 78 -18.88 -21.13 7.30
C GLU A 78 -17.48 -21.27 7.95
N LEU A 79 -16.99 -20.22 8.62
CA LEU A 79 -15.69 -20.25 9.32
C LEU A 79 -15.73 -21.19 10.53
N HIS A 80 -16.85 -21.24 11.24
CA HIS A 80 -17.06 -22.16 12.35
C HIS A 80 -17.11 -23.62 11.88
N ASP A 81 -17.80 -23.90 10.77
CA ASP A 81 -17.80 -25.22 10.15
C ASP A 81 -16.40 -25.63 9.67
N LEU A 82 -15.65 -24.70 9.08
CA LEU A 82 -14.27 -24.93 8.68
C LEU A 82 -13.36 -25.25 9.89
N ALA A 83 -13.54 -24.55 11.01
CA ALA A 83 -12.85 -24.85 12.27
C ALA A 83 -13.19 -26.28 12.76
N ARG A 84 -14.47 -26.63 12.77
CA ARG A 84 -14.94 -27.97 13.18
C ARG A 84 -14.36 -29.08 12.30
N GLU A 85 -14.29 -28.87 10.99
CA GLU A 85 -13.63 -29.80 10.06
C GLU A 85 -12.13 -29.92 10.34
N GLY A 86 -11.43 -28.81 10.57
CA GLY A 86 -10.00 -28.83 10.92
C GLY A 86 -9.73 -29.60 12.21
N ILE A 87 -10.58 -29.43 13.23
CA ILE A 87 -10.54 -30.20 14.48
C ILE A 87 -10.80 -31.70 14.20
N GLN A 88 -11.73 -32.03 13.30
CA GLN A 88 -11.98 -33.42 12.93
C GLN A 88 -10.77 -34.04 12.21
N ASP A 89 -10.13 -33.31 11.29
CA ASP A 89 -8.92 -33.75 10.60
C ASP A 89 -7.76 -34.00 11.58
N PHE A 90 -7.66 -33.22 12.66
CA PHE A 90 -6.68 -33.46 13.73
C PHE A 90 -6.86 -34.83 14.38
N TYR A 91 -8.10 -35.22 14.70
CA TYR A 91 -8.39 -36.55 15.28
C TYR A 91 -8.09 -37.71 14.34
N TYR A 92 -8.05 -37.47 13.03
CA TYR A 92 -7.61 -38.44 12.02
C TYR A 92 -6.11 -38.35 11.70
N SER A 93 -5.33 -37.63 12.50
CA SER A 93 -3.89 -37.42 12.33
C SER A 93 -3.50 -36.77 11.00
N ARG A 94 -4.41 -35.96 10.41
CA ARG A 94 -4.17 -35.20 9.17
C ARG A 94 -3.64 -33.81 9.50
N PHE A 95 -2.43 -33.76 10.03
CA PHE A 95 -1.87 -32.56 10.66
C PHE A 95 -1.64 -31.39 9.69
N VAL A 96 -1.29 -31.67 8.42
CA VAL A 96 -1.06 -30.61 7.42
C VAL A 96 -2.39 -29.94 7.03
N GLU A 97 -3.41 -30.75 6.76
CA GLU A 97 -4.76 -30.30 6.44
C GLU A 97 -5.41 -29.56 7.63
N THR A 98 -5.16 -30.06 8.85
CA THR A 98 -5.56 -29.39 10.09
C THR A 98 -5.00 -27.97 10.16
N LEU A 99 -3.69 -27.80 9.96
CA LEU A 99 -3.06 -26.48 10.00
C LEU A 99 -3.63 -25.55 8.93
N GLU A 100 -3.83 -26.03 7.71
CA GLU A 100 -4.39 -25.22 6.63
C GLU A 100 -5.80 -24.72 6.96
N LYS A 101 -6.70 -25.64 7.35
CA LYS A 101 -8.10 -25.30 7.66
C LYS A 101 -8.21 -24.41 8.89
N LEU A 102 -7.54 -24.76 9.99
CA LEU A 102 -7.62 -23.99 11.22
C LEU A 102 -6.98 -22.62 11.08
N THR A 103 -5.85 -22.47 10.38
CA THR A 103 -5.25 -21.14 10.15
C THR A 103 -6.18 -20.25 9.32
N ARG A 104 -6.85 -20.82 8.29
CA ARG A 104 -7.85 -20.08 7.50
C ARG A 104 -9.06 -19.69 8.35
N ALA A 105 -9.57 -20.61 9.17
CA ALA A 105 -10.68 -20.35 10.08
C ALA A 105 -10.32 -19.27 11.11
N ILE A 106 -9.19 -19.42 11.81
CA ILE A 106 -8.64 -18.45 12.77
C ILE A 106 -8.46 -17.08 12.11
N SER A 107 -7.87 -17.00 10.92
CA SER A 107 -7.70 -15.71 10.22
C SER A 107 -9.04 -15.06 9.88
N GLY A 108 -10.05 -15.83 9.49
CA GLY A 108 -11.38 -15.32 9.20
C GLY A 108 -12.15 -14.88 10.45
N LEU A 109 -12.08 -15.69 11.51
CA LEU A 109 -12.68 -15.38 12.82
C LEU A 109 -11.99 -14.15 13.44
N ASN A 110 -10.67 -14.03 13.33
CA ASN A 110 -9.91 -12.87 13.76
C ASN A 110 -10.26 -11.60 12.98
N ALA A 111 -10.61 -11.72 11.70
CA ALA A 111 -11.11 -10.61 10.90
C ALA A 111 -12.54 -10.19 11.27
N THR A 112 -13.23 -10.98 12.08
CA THR A 112 -14.63 -10.81 12.51
C THR A 112 -14.77 -10.89 14.04
N VAL A 113 -13.71 -10.50 14.77
CA VAL A 113 -13.63 -10.59 16.24
C VAL A 113 -14.75 -9.82 16.95
N ASP A 114 -15.28 -8.78 16.30
CA ASP A 114 -16.45 -8.04 16.78
C ASP A 114 -17.66 -8.93 17.04
N VAL A 115 -17.82 -9.99 16.26
CA VAL A 115 -18.92 -10.95 16.38
C VAL A 115 -18.53 -12.15 17.24
N VAL A 116 -17.28 -12.60 17.11
CA VAL A 116 -16.73 -13.70 17.92
C VAL A 116 -16.98 -13.45 19.40
N GLY A 117 -16.80 -12.21 19.85
CA GLY A 117 -17.00 -11.88 21.24
C GLY A 117 -18.47 -11.71 21.68
N ARG A 118 -19.43 -11.57 20.75
CA ARG A 118 -20.87 -11.48 21.08
C ARG A 118 -21.52 -12.85 21.21
N GLU A 119 -21.04 -13.83 20.45
CA GLU A 119 -21.57 -15.19 20.46
C GLU A 119 -20.50 -16.14 21.02
N GLU A 120 -20.72 -16.62 22.25
CA GLU A 120 -19.81 -17.51 22.97
C GLU A 120 -19.34 -18.70 22.13
N ARG A 121 -20.21 -19.29 21.30
CA ARG A 121 -19.88 -20.41 20.40
C ARG A 121 -18.72 -20.13 19.43
N TYR A 122 -18.56 -18.89 18.97
CA TYR A 122 -17.47 -18.53 18.06
C TYR A 122 -16.18 -18.25 18.85
N ALA A 123 -16.29 -17.67 20.04
CA ALA A 123 -15.16 -17.52 20.96
C ALA A 123 -14.60 -18.90 21.37
N ASP A 124 -15.49 -19.85 21.66
CA ASP A 124 -15.13 -21.26 21.90
C ASP A 124 -14.41 -21.87 20.71
N ALA A 125 -14.99 -21.75 19.51
CA ALA A 125 -14.39 -22.29 18.31
C ALA A 125 -13.03 -21.68 17.98
N LEU A 126 -12.87 -20.36 18.18
CA LEU A 126 -11.59 -19.68 17.99
C LEU A 126 -10.56 -20.18 19.02
N PHE A 127 -10.92 -20.24 20.30
CA PHE A 127 -10.04 -20.74 21.35
C PHE A 127 -9.62 -22.19 21.07
N ASP A 128 -10.57 -23.09 20.80
CA ASP A 128 -10.28 -24.50 20.53
C ASP A 128 -9.42 -24.65 19.27
N SER A 129 -9.67 -23.87 18.22
CA SER A 129 -8.84 -23.88 17.01
C SER A 129 -7.40 -23.47 17.29
N GLU A 130 -7.17 -22.39 18.04
CA GLU A 130 -5.82 -21.94 18.43
C GLU A 130 -5.11 -23.03 19.24
N MET A 131 -5.79 -23.66 20.20
CA MET A 131 -5.22 -24.74 21.02
C MET A 131 -4.85 -25.98 20.19
N ILE A 132 -5.69 -26.37 19.22
CA ILE A 132 -5.40 -27.51 18.34
C ILE A 132 -4.26 -27.18 17.37
N VAL A 133 -4.16 -25.93 16.88
CA VAL A 133 -2.99 -25.49 16.09
C VAL A 133 -1.72 -25.60 16.92
N VAL A 134 -1.72 -25.18 18.19
CA VAL A 134 -0.56 -25.35 19.09
C VAL A 134 -0.16 -26.82 19.20
N VAL A 135 -1.10 -27.72 19.51
CA VAL A 135 -0.80 -29.16 19.61
C VAL A 135 -0.23 -29.72 18.31
N THR A 136 -0.82 -29.31 17.19
CA THR A 136 -0.40 -29.76 15.85
C THR A 136 1.02 -29.28 15.52
N LEU A 137 1.35 -28.02 15.79
CA LEU A 137 2.68 -27.47 15.57
C LEU A 137 3.74 -28.17 16.43
N ARG A 138 3.42 -28.48 17.70
CA ARG A 138 4.32 -29.25 18.58
C ARG A 138 4.53 -30.68 18.08
N HIS A 139 3.49 -31.34 17.59
CA HIS A 139 3.62 -32.66 16.98
C HIS A 139 4.54 -32.65 15.76
N LEU A 140 4.56 -31.55 15.01
CA LEU A 140 5.44 -31.33 13.87
C LEU A 140 6.82 -30.75 14.25
N HIS A 141 7.15 -30.70 15.54
CA HIS A 141 8.41 -30.16 16.07
C HIS A 141 8.67 -28.67 15.73
N ARG A 142 7.61 -27.87 15.55
CA ARG A 142 7.65 -26.42 15.28
C ARG A 142 7.37 -25.62 16.57
N GLU A 143 8.22 -25.80 17.58
CA GLU A 143 7.99 -25.27 18.93
C GLU A 143 7.92 -23.74 19.00
N ASP A 144 8.74 -23.02 18.22
CA ASP A 144 8.73 -21.54 18.22
C ASP A 144 7.39 -20.98 17.71
N GLU A 145 6.83 -21.60 16.67
CA GLU A 145 5.53 -21.21 16.12
C GLU A 145 4.40 -21.58 17.08
N ALA A 146 4.48 -22.76 17.71
CA ALA A 146 3.53 -23.17 18.72
C ALA A 146 3.49 -22.20 19.92
N LEU A 147 4.66 -21.69 20.32
CA LEU A 147 4.77 -20.69 21.38
C LEU A 147 4.11 -19.36 20.99
N GLU A 148 4.27 -18.89 19.75
CA GLU A 148 3.64 -17.63 19.33
C GLU A 148 2.12 -17.75 19.21
N VAL A 149 1.62 -18.86 18.68
CA VAL A 149 0.18 -19.16 18.64
C VAL A 149 -0.38 -19.25 20.07
N MET A 150 0.34 -19.91 20.99
CA MET A 150 -0.06 -19.97 22.40
C MET A 150 -0.11 -18.58 23.06
N ARG A 151 0.88 -17.71 22.82
CA ARG A 151 0.86 -16.32 23.29
C ARG A 151 -0.33 -15.55 22.71
N GLN A 152 -0.64 -15.74 21.43
CA GLN A 152 -1.82 -15.14 20.81
C GLN A 152 -3.11 -15.62 21.48
N ALA A 153 -3.27 -16.91 21.73
CA ALA A 153 -4.42 -17.47 22.44
C ALA A 153 -4.58 -16.87 23.85
N ILE A 154 -3.48 -16.74 24.60
CA ILE A 154 -3.47 -16.08 25.93
C ILE A 154 -3.84 -14.60 25.84
N ARG A 155 -3.38 -13.86 24.82
CA ARG A 155 -3.76 -12.46 24.59
C ARG A 155 -5.24 -12.32 24.29
N LEU A 156 -5.80 -13.21 23.47
CA LEU A 156 -7.21 -13.17 23.09
C LEU A 156 -8.14 -13.58 24.24
N PHE A 157 -7.73 -14.59 25.02
CA PHE A 157 -8.54 -15.20 26.07
C PHE A 157 -7.79 -15.30 27.42
N PRO A 158 -7.39 -14.17 28.02
CA PRO A 158 -6.54 -14.17 29.22
C PRO A 158 -7.20 -14.82 30.44
N ASP A 159 -8.53 -14.76 30.50
CA ASP A 159 -9.34 -15.30 31.61
C ASP A 159 -9.79 -16.74 31.38
N ARG A 160 -9.54 -17.29 30.18
CA ARG A 160 -9.85 -18.68 29.84
C ARG A 160 -8.63 -19.55 30.14
N ARG A 161 -8.86 -20.75 30.66
CA ARG A 161 -7.81 -21.74 30.88
C ARG A 161 -8.23 -23.07 30.24
N PRO A 162 -7.34 -23.74 29.47
CA PRO A 162 -7.63 -25.07 28.97
C PRO A 162 -7.87 -26.03 30.14
N THR A 163 -8.86 -26.91 30.00
CA THR A 163 -9.22 -27.89 31.03
C THR A 163 -8.73 -29.29 30.66
N ILE A 164 -8.57 -30.17 31.66
CA ILE A 164 -8.11 -31.55 31.46
C ILE A 164 -9.10 -32.42 30.67
N ASP A 165 -10.39 -32.05 30.69
CA ASP A 165 -11.43 -32.72 29.93
C ASP A 165 -11.35 -32.41 28.43
N GLN A 166 -10.69 -31.31 28.07
CA GLN A 166 -10.57 -30.83 26.69
C GLN A 166 -9.18 -31.07 26.11
N PHE A 167 -8.12 -30.92 26.92
CA PHE A 167 -6.74 -30.92 26.46
C PHE A 167 -5.82 -31.74 27.36
N SER A 168 -4.71 -32.23 26.79
CA SER A 168 -3.75 -33.05 27.53
C SER A 168 -3.07 -32.26 28.66
N PRO A 169 -2.65 -32.91 29.76
CA PRO A 169 -1.91 -32.26 30.84
C PRO A 169 -0.65 -31.51 30.36
N ASP A 170 0.01 -32.03 29.32
CA ASP A 170 1.20 -31.41 28.74
C ASP A 170 0.90 -30.09 28.03
N LEU A 171 -0.26 -29.97 27.38
CA LEU A 171 -0.68 -28.71 26.76
C LEU A 171 -1.09 -27.68 27.82
N ILE A 172 -1.77 -28.11 28.89
CA ILE A 172 -2.15 -27.23 30.01
C ILE A 172 -0.89 -26.69 30.70
N ARG A 173 0.11 -27.54 30.93
CA ARG A 173 1.41 -27.10 31.45
C ARG A 173 2.10 -26.09 30.52
N PHE A 174 2.08 -26.34 29.21
CA PHE A 174 2.63 -25.40 28.23
C PHE A 174 1.92 -24.04 28.22
N TRP A 175 0.58 -24.04 28.38
CA TRP A 175 -0.21 -22.82 28.59
C TRP A 175 0.24 -22.08 29.86
N ASP A 176 0.29 -22.78 31.00
CA ASP A 176 0.62 -22.18 32.30
C ASP A 176 2.05 -21.60 32.30
N GLU A 177 3.02 -22.30 31.72
CA GLU A 177 4.41 -21.84 31.56
C GLU A 177 4.48 -20.61 30.64
N THR A 178 3.77 -20.63 29.51
CA THR A 178 3.73 -19.49 28.59
C THR A 178 3.10 -18.27 29.24
N LYS A 179 1.97 -18.45 29.93
CA LYS A 179 1.27 -17.37 30.65
C LYS A 179 2.14 -16.79 31.76
N ALA A 180 2.79 -17.63 32.57
CA ALA A 180 3.72 -17.17 33.59
C ALA A 180 4.89 -16.36 33.00
N GLY A 181 5.41 -16.78 31.83
CA GLY A 181 6.43 -16.02 31.10
C GLY A 181 5.92 -14.66 30.59
N MET A 182 4.67 -14.58 30.15
CA MET A 182 4.03 -13.33 29.75
C MET A 182 3.75 -12.41 30.95
N ASP A 183 3.31 -12.97 32.08
CA ASP A 183 3.05 -12.24 33.33
C ASP A 183 4.33 -11.63 33.92
N ALA A 184 5.48 -12.30 33.75
CA ALA A 184 6.79 -11.78 34.13
C ALA A 184 7.36 -10.75 33.12
N GLY A 185 6.72 -10.61 31.96
CA GLY A 185 7.18 -9.78 30.85
C GLY A 185 6.74 -8.32 30.95
N GLN A 186 6.72 -7.64 29.80
CA GLN A 186 6.22 -6.27 29.70
C GLN A 186 4.70 -6.26 29.77
N VAL A 187 4.16 -5.34 30.57
CA VAL A 187 2.72 -5.07 30.68
C VAL A 187 2.37 -3.75 30.00
N ALA A 188 1.15 -3.68 29.47
CA ALA A 188 0.52 -2.48 28.95
C ALA A 188 -0.59 -2.05 29.92
N ASP A 189 -0.55 -0.82 30.40
CA ASP A 189 -1.63 -0.20 31.15
C ASP A 189 -2.57 0.45 30.16
N LEU A 190 -3.84 0.06 30.15
CA LEU A 190 -4.85 0.70 29.32
C LEU A 190 -5.83 1.48 30.20
N GLU A 191 -5.95 2.78 29.93
CA GLU A 191 -7.01 3.63 30.46
C GLU A 191 -8.04 3.91 29.35
N LEU A 192 -9.24 3.38 29.52
CA LEU A 192 -10.35 3.53 28.60
C LEU A 192 -11.43 4.44 29.20
N THR A 193 -11.71 5.55 28.53
CA THR A 193 -12.77 6.50 28.90
C THR A 193 -13.83 6.57 27.81
N SER A 194 -15.03 7.04 28.16
CA SER A 194 -16.10 7.23 27.18
C SER A 194 -16.97 8.44 27.45
N ARG A 195 -17.68 8.87 26.40
CA ARG A 195 -18.74 9.88 26.47
C ARG A 195 -20.05 9.31 25.89
N PRO A 196 -21.13 9.19 26.69
CA PRO A 196 -21.17 9.38 28.15
C PRO A 196 -20.31 8.34 28.89
N SER A 197 -20.00 8.61 30.16
CA SER A 197 -19.33 7.64 31.05
C SER A 197 -20.31 6.55 31.55
N GLY A 198 -19.80 5.51 32.20
CA GLY A 198 -20.62 4.42 32.73
C GLY A 198 -21.02 3.37 31.69
N CYS A 199 -20.34 3.34 30.54
CA CYS A 199 -20.58 2.35 29.51
C CYS A 199 -19.89 1.03 29.84
N THR A 200 -20.56 -0.08 29.59
CA THR A 200 -19.97 -1.42 29.69
C THR A 200 -18.86 -1.58 28.66
N VAL A 201 -17.70 -2.05 29.10
CA VAL A 201 -16.54 -2.35 28.26
C VAL A 201 -16.58 -3.82 27.87
N LEU A 202 -16.54 -4.06 26.57
CA LEU A 202 -16.45 -5.38 25.95
C LEU A 202 -15.04 -5.52 25.36
N ARG A 203 -14.24 -6.45 25.88
CA ARG A 203 -12.88 -6.76 25.41
C ARG A 203 -12.92 -8.09 24.66
N ASN A 204 -12.60 -8.08 23.37
CA ASN A 204 -12.83 -9.26 22.50
C ASN A 204 -14.27 -9.79 22.66
N GLY A 205 -15.21 -8.84 22.77
CA GLY A 205 -16.65 -8.97 23.07
C GLY A 205 -17.05 -9.55 24.43
N GLN A 206 -16.12 -9.97 25.28
CA GLN A 206 -16.42 -10.33 26.67
C GLN A 206 -16.58 -9.07 27.55
N GLU A 207 -17.61 -9.04 28.40
CA GLU A 207 -17.79 -7.96 29.37
C GLU A 207 -16.69 -7.99 30.46
N VAL A 208 -15.93 -6.90 30.56
CA VAL A 208 -14.78 -6.80 31.49
C VAL A 208 -14.88 -5.65 32.51
N GLY A 209 -15.89 -4.78 32.38
CA GLY A 209 -16.10 -3.68 33.34
C GLY A 209 -16.92 -2.53 32.77
N THR A 210 -16.77 -1.34 33.35
CA THR A 210 -17.47 -0.11 32.93
C THR A 210 -16.53 1.09 32.87
N THR A 211 -16.76 2.03 31.96
CA THR A 211 -15.92 3.24 31.82
C THR A 211 -16.15 4.25 32.96
N PRO A 212 -15.10 4.96 33.43
CA PRO A 212 -13.69 4.80 33.07
C PRO A 212 -13.14 3.45 33.56
N TRP A 213 -12.47 2.72 32.67
CA TRP A 213 -11.94 1.38 32.92
C TRP A 213 -10.42 1.39 32.82
N ARG A 214 -9.76 0.70 33.75
CA ARG A 214 -8.30 0.56 33.77
C ARG A 214 -7.93 -0.91 33.92
N SER A 215 -7.00 -1.39 33.11
CA SER A 215 -6.51 -2.77 33.18
C SER A 215 -5.05 -2.86 32.79
N HIS A 216 -4.36 -3.81 33.42
CA HIS A 216 -3.06 -4.31 32.97
C HIS A 216 -3.32 -5.41 31.94
N LEU A 217 -2.72 -5.29 30.76
CA LEU A 217 -2.93 -6.17 29.62
C LEU A 217 -1.58 -6.54 28.99
N TYR A 218 -1.56 -7.62 28.21
CA TYR A 218 -0.38 -7.94 27.42
C TYR A 218 -0.28 -7.02 26.21
N PRO A 219 0.92 -6.53 25.84
CA PRO A 219 1.13 -5.77 24.61
C PRO A 219 0.67 -6.55 23.36
N GLY A 220 0.15 -5.81 22.38
CA GLY A 220 -0.35 -6.37 21.11
C GLY A 220 -1.71 -5.82 20.69
N ALA A 221 -2.26 -6.42 19.63
CA ALA A 221 -3.57 -6.03 19.11
C ALA A 221 -4.70 -6.52 20.02
N LEU A 222 -5.62 -5.62 20.35
CA LEU A 222 -6.80 -5.86 21.15
C LEU A 222 -8.03 -5.25 20.47
N THR A 223 -9.18 -5.90 20.62
CA THR A 223 -10.45 -5.30 20.21
C THR A 223 -11.26 -4.85 21.42
N LEU A 224 -11.83 -3.65 21.31
CA LEU A 224 -12.62 -3.00 22.34
C LEU A 224 -13.93 -2.52 21.74
N GLN A 225 -15.01 -2.73 22.46
CA GLN A 225 -16.33 -2.20 22.13
C GLN A 225 -16.98 -1.68 23.41
N LEU A 226 -17.80 -0.65 23.30
CA LEU A 226 -18.58 -0.13 24.40
C LEU A 226 -20.06 -0.40 24.18
N ARG A 227 -20.76 -0.65 25.29
CA ARG A 227 -22.22 -0.74 25.34
C ARG A 227 -22.76 0.26 26.35
N CYS A 228 -23.61 1.17 25.92
CA CYS A 228 -24.19 2.22 26.76
C CYS A 228 -25.72 2.16 26.70
N GLY A 229 -26.32 1.42 27.62
CA GLY A 229 -27.72 0.98 27.51
C GLY A 229 -27.88 0.03 26.33
N ASP A 230 -28.84 0.32 25.44
CA ASP A 230 -29.12 -0.49 24.25
C ASP A 230 -28.22 -0.15 23.04
N ARG A 231 -27.34 0.84 23.19
CA ARG A 231 -26.44 1.29 22.11
C ARG A 231 -25.09 0.57 22.20
N LEU A 232 -24.61 0.10 21.06
CA LEU A 232 -23.28 -0.46 20.89
C LEU A 232 -22.40 0.50 20.08
N SER A 233 -21.14 0.64 20.49
CA SER A 233 -20.12 1.35 19.75
C SER A 233 -19.70 0.55 18.51
N GLY A 234 -18.96 1.19 17.61
CA GLY A 234 -18.15 0.46 16.65
C GLY A 234 -17.01 -0.30 17.34
N VAL A 235 -16.48 -1.34 16.70
CA VAL A 235 -15.37 -2.12 17.27
C VAL A 235 -14.04 -1.43 16.99
N ARG A 236 -13.36 -1.06 18.08
CA ARG A 236 -12.05 -0.41 18.09
C ARG A 236 -10.96 -1.46 18.15
N ARG A 237 -10.11 -1.55 17.12
CA ARG A 237 -8.83 -2.27 17.23
C ARG A 237 -7.77 -1.31 17.78
N ALA A 238 -7.21 -1.64 18.94
CA ALA A 238 -6.12 -0.91 19.56
C ALA A 238 -4.87 -1.79 19.54
N ASN A 239 -3.73 -1.23 19.12
CA ASN A 239 -2.43 -1.87 19.34
C ASN A 239 -1.87 -1.29 20.63
N LEU A 240 -1.71 -2.13 21.65
CA LEU A 240 -1.18 -1.74 22.95
C LEU A 240 0.34 -1.86 22.93
N ASP A 241 1.00 -0.74 23.13
CA ASP A 241 2.43 -0.70 23.41
C ASP A 241 2.67 -0.97 24.90
N SER A 242 3.89 -1.30 25.29
CA SER A 242 4.24 -1.38 26.71
C SER A 242 4.15 0.00 27.38
N GLY A 243 3.74 0.02 28.65
CA GLY A 243 3.49 1.27 29.38
C GLY A 243 2.04 1.77 29.27
N THR A 244 1.83 3.07 29.44
CA THR A 244 0.48 3.66 29.54
C THR A 244 -0.11 4.02 28.19
N ASN A 245 -1.24 3.40 27.88
CA ASN A 245 -2.07 3.61 26.70
C ASN A 245 -3.38 4.28 27.14
N GLN A 246 -3.79 5.34 26.43
CA GLN A 246 -5.05 6.03 26.68
C GLN A 246 -5.95 5.92 25.46
N LEU A 247 -7.19 5.49 25.68
CA LEU A 247 -8.21 5.41 24.65
C LEU A 247 -9.48 6.11 25.13
N GLU A 248 -10.01 6.98 24.29
CA GLU A 248 -11.30 7.63 24.50
C GLU A 248 -12.25 7.23 23.38
N ILE A 249 -13.45 6.79 23.74
CA ILE A 249 -14.52 6.42 22.80
C ILE A 249 -15.72 7.33 23.04
N ASP A 250 -15.99 8.23 22.09
CA ASP A 250 -17.16 9.10 22.13
C ASP A 250 -18.35 8.44 21.42
N MET A 251 -19.26 7.89 22.21
CA MET A 251 -20.42 7.15 21.72
C MET A 251 -21.43 8.03 21.00
N GLU A 252 -21.55 9.30 21.40
CA GLU A 252 -22.45 10.23 20.74
C GLU A 252 -21.95 10.50 19.33
N ALA A 253 -20.65 10.73 19.19
CA ALA A 253 -20.04 10.95 17.89
C ALA A 253 -20.01 9.69 17.02
N GLU A 254 -19.76 8.51 17.58
CA GLU A 254 -19.85 7.26 16.82
C GLU A 254 -21.26 6.97 16.33
N SER A 255 -22.26 7.19 17.19
CA SER A 255 -23.67 6.97 16.82
C SER A 255 -24.16 7.94 15.76
N ALA A 256 -23.49 9.09 15.60
CA ALA A 256 -23.76 10.02 14.52
C ALA A 256 -23.29 9.48 13.16
N ILE A 257 -22.33 8.56 13.09
CA ILE A 257 -21.73 8.15 11.82
C ILE A 257 -22.55 7.02 11.20
N HIS A 258 -23.15 7.29 10.05
CA HIS A 258 -23.88 6.30 9.26
C HIS A 258 -23.11 6.02 7.98
N ALA A 259 -22.60 4.79 7.81
CA ALA A 259 -21.67 4.45 6.74
C ALA A 259 -22.32 4.01 5.41
N THR A 260 -23.62 3.67 5.41
CA THR A 260 -24.26 3.01 4.26
C THR A 260 -25.63 3.60 3.90
N PRO A 261 -25.99 3.62 2.60
CA PRO A 261 -25.15 3.40 1.41
C PRO A 261 -24.22 4.57 1.06
N VAL A 262 -24.49 5.74 1.63
CA VAL A 262 -23.72 6.98 1.49
C VAL A 262 -23.34 7.41 2.90
N PRO A 263 -22.12 7.89 3.15
CA PRO A 263 -21.72 8.29 4.47
C PRO A 263 -22.42 9.60 4.85
N TRP A 264 -23.14 9.60 5.96
CA TRP A 264 -23.77 10.80 6.51
C TRP A 264 -23.62 10.85 8.02
N LEU A 265 -23.75 12.06 8.57
CA LEU A 265 -23.80 12.28 10.00
C LEU A 265 -25.23 12.54 10.43
N GLY A 266 -25.69 11.82 11.45
CA GLY A 266 -26.97 12.08 12.11
C GLY A 266 -26.99 13.50 12.70
N GLU A 267 -28.15 14.13 12.66
CA GLU A 267 -28.36 15.44 13.28
C GLU A 267 -28.44 15.31 14.81
N VAL A 268 -27.30 15.02 15.43
CA VAL A 268 -27.15 14.88 16.88
C VAL A 268 -26.23 15.96 17.46
N ALA A 269 -26.42 16.25 18.75
CA ALA A 269 -25.44 16.97 19.54
C ALA A 269 -24.14 16.14 19.52
N GLY A 270 -23.22 16.48 18.61
CA GLY A 270 -22.04 15.64 18.35
C GLY A 270 -21.59 15.60 16.89
N ALA A 271 -22.41 16.02 15.92
CA ALA A 271 -22.06 15.95 14.49
C ALA A 271 -20.69 16.60 14.16
N ARG A 272 -20.35 17.73 14.80
CA ARG A 272 -19.02 18.36 14.63
C ARG A 272 -17.88 17.53 15.21
N HIS A 273 -18.09 16.90 16.37
CA HIS A 273 -17.08 16.02 16.95
C HIS A 273 -16.89 14.77 16.09
N ALA A 274 -18.00 14.17 15.64
CA ALA A 274 -18.01 13.06 14.68
C ALA A 274 -17.28 13.43 13.38
N ALA A 275 -17.55 14.61 12.82
CA ALA A 275 -16.83 15.15 11.67
C ALA A 275 -15.32 15.22 11.92
N SER A 276 -14.91 15.71 13.09
CA SER A 276 -13.48 15.77 13.45
C SER A 276 -12.85 14.38 13.55
N LEU A 277 -13.57 13.39 14.09
CA LEU A 277 -13.10 12.00 14.17
C LEU A 277 -12.94 11.38 12.78
N VAL A 278 -13.92 11.57 11.89
CA VAL A 278 -13.85 11.11 10.50
C VAL A 278 -12.71 11.80 9.76
N GLY A 279 -12.55 13.11 9.93
CA GLY A 279 -11.45 13.88 9.35
C GLY A 279 -10.07 13.36 9.77
N ARG A 280 -9.87 13.07 11.07
CA ARG A 280 -8.62 12.47 11.57
C ARG A 280 -8.38 11.08 11.02
N ALA A 281 -9.41 10.23 11.00
CA ALA A 281 -9.31 8.86 10.48
C ALA A 281 -8.91 8.83 9.00
N LEU A 282 -9.34 9.83 8.23
CA LEU A 282 -9.05 9.96 6.80
C LEU A 282 -7.81 10.81 6.48
N GLY A 283 -7.12 11.34 7.49
CA GLY A 283 -5.97 12.23 7.30
C GLY A 283 -6.32 13.58 6.67
N ALA A 284 -7.59 14.00 6.72
CA ALA A 284 -8.03 15.29 6.20
C ALA A 284 -7.77 16.41 7.21
N ALA A 285 -7.37 17.59 6.74
CA ALA A 285 -7.14 18.75 7.61
C ALA A 285 -8.47 19.33 8.15
N SER A 286 -9.53 19.24 7.35
CA SER A 286 -10.87 19.70 7.73
C SER A 286 -11.97 18.89 7.06
N VAL A 287 -13.18 18.97 7.62
CA VAL A 287 -14.39 18.34 7.12
C VAL A 287 -15.44 19.41 6.88
N VAL A 288 -15.98 19.45 5.66
CA VAL A 288 -17.07 20.34 5.27
C VAL A 288 -18.39 19.63 5.55
N LEU A 289 -19.15 20.16 6.49
CA LEU A 289 -20.47 19.68 6.85
C LEU A 289 -21.53 20.43 6.05
N VAL A 290 -22.38 19.67 5.36
CA VAL A 290 -23.52 20.21 4.61
C VAL A 290 -24.80 19.81 5.33
N MET A 291 -25.53 20.79 5.85
CA MET A 291 -26.80 20.59 6.57
C MET A 291 -27.96 21.24 5.81
N ARG A 292 -29.14 20.63 5.83
CA ARG A 292 -30.38 21.25 5.32
C ARG A 292 -31.35 21.50 6.47
N ARG A 293 -31.68 22.76 6.74
CA ARG A 293 -32.69 23.15 7.74
C ARG A 293 -33.69 24.11 7.15
N THR A 294 -34.98 23.78 7.20
CA THR A 294 -36.10 24.69 6.85
C THR A 294 -35.91 25.43 5.50
N GLY A 295 -35.48 24.70 4.45
CA GLY A 295 -35.25 25.29 3.13
C GLY A 295 -33.95 26.10 2.97
N ARG A 296 -33.07 26.08 3.97
CA ARG A 296 -31.72 26.67 3.91
C ARG A 296 -30.65 25.58 3.92
N VAL A 297 -29.56 25.85 3.22
CA VAL A 297 -28.33 25.05 3.30
C VAL A 297 -27.38 25.78 4.25
N ILE A 298 -26.86 25.04 5.23
CA ILE A 298 -25.82 25.50 6.14
C ILE A 298 -24.56 24.70 5.80
N ILE A 299 -23.46 25.40 5.57
CA ILE A 299 -22.15 24.81 5.32
C ILE A 299 -21.25 25.20 6.49
N GLU A 300 -20.67 24.23 7.17
CA GLU A 300 -19.69 24.45 8.24
C GLU A 300 -18.37 23.74 7.88
N ILE A 301 -17.24 24.44 7.96
CA ILE A 301 -15.92 23.80 7.91
C ILE A 301 -15.47 23.50 9.33
N VAL A 302 -15.22 22.24 9.61
CA VAL A 302 -14.77 21.75 10.91
C VAL A 302 -13.32 21.31 10.80
N ALA A 303 -12.43 21.89 11.61
CA ALA A 303 -11.03 21.46 11.66
C ALA A 303 -10.92 20.06 12.30
N SER A 304 -10.23 19.12 11.64
CA SER A 304 -10.11 17.74 12.13
C SER A 304 -9.33 17.64 13.44
N SER A 305 -8.38 18.55 13.68
CA SER A 305 -7.54 18.56 14.88
C SER A 305 -8.29 18.98 16.15
N SER A 306 -9.25 19.91 16.04
CA SER A 306 -9.91 20.53 17.20
C SER A 306 -11.41 20.30 17.26
N GLY A 307 -12.05 19.93 16.15
CA GLY A 307 -13.51 19.89 16.03
C GLY A 307 -14.17 21.27 16.05
N LEU A 308 -13.39 22.36 15.98
CA LEU A 308 -13.91 23.72 15.94
C LEU A 308 -14.36 24.09 14.52
N VAL A 309 -15.45 24.85 14.43
CA VAL A 309 -15.92 25.43 13.18
C VAL A 309 -15.01 26.61 12.81
N THR A 310 -14.31 26.50 11.68
CA THR A 310 -13.43 27.57 11.18
C THR A 310 -14.16 28.54 10.26
N GLU A 311 -15.18 28.06 9.55
CA GLU A 311 -16.01 28.88 8.67
C GLU A 311 -17.45 28.37 8.66
N ARG A 312 -18.41 29.30 8.53
CA ARG A 312 -19.83 28.99 8.43
C ARG A 312 -20.51 29.86 7.38
N GLY A 313 -21.20 29.23 6.44
CA GLY A 313 -22.08 29.86 5.47
C GLY A 313 -23.52 29.40 5.64
N GLU A 314 -24.49 30.29 5.43
CA GLU A 314 -25.92 29.96 5.50
C GLU A 314 -26.70 30.71 4.42
N GLY A 315 -27.61 30.02 3.74
CA GLY A 315 -28.51 30.62 2.75
C GLY A 315 -29.19 29.61 1.83
N PRO A 316 -30.20 30.05 1.05
CA PRO A 316 -30.85 29.18 0.06
C PRO A 316 -29.90 28.77 -1.06
N ASN A 317 -28.91 29.61 -1.37
CA ASN A 317 -27.88 29.40 -2.39
C ASN A 317 -26.48 29.27 -1.77
N ALA A 318 -26.36 28.84 -0.50
CA ALA A 318 -25.06 28.78 0.19
C ALA A 318 -24.02 27.97 -0.58
N ALA A 319 -24.43 26.86 -1.21
CA ALA A 319 -23.54 26.05 -2.05
C ALA A 319 -23.03 26.82 -3.29
N ALA A 320 -23.89 27.60 -3.96
CA ALA A 320 -23.49 28.42 -5.10
C ALA A 320 -22.62 29.61 -4.67
N ALA A 321 -22.94 30.24 -3.54
CA ALA A 321 -22.14 31.34 -2.98
C ALA A 321 -20.74 30.84 -2.53
N TRP A 322 -20.66 29.61 -2.03
CA TRP A 322 -19.40 28.96 -1.70
C TRP A 322 -18.57 28.69 -2.94
N ALA A 323 -19.18 28.09 -3.98
CA ALA A 323 -18.53 27.84 -5.26
C ALA A 323 -17.97 29.12 -5.90
N ALA A 324 -18.68 30.24 -5.76
CA ALA A 324 -18.24 31.54 -6.29
C ALA A 324 -17.11 32.19 -5.48
N ARG A 325 -16.84 31.76 -4.25
CA ARG A 325 -15.75 32.30 -3.40
C ARG A 325 -14.39 31.70 -3.72
N GLU A 326 -14.35 30.42 -4.06
CA GLU A 326 -13.12 29.67 -4.34
C GLU A 326 -12.71 29.68 -5.81
N GLU A 327 -13.54 30.21 -6.71
CA GLU A 327 -13.08 30.54 -8.05
C GLU A 327 -11.85 31.45 -7.87
N PRO A 328 -10.63 30.99 -8.24
CA PRO A 328 -9.42 31.69 -7.88
C PRO A 328 -9.57 33.08 -8.47
N ARG A 329 -9.65 34.09 -7.59
CA ARG A 329 -9.41 35.46 -8.01
C ARG A 329 -8.01 35.42 -8.58
N ASP A 330 -7.96 35.35 -9.89
CA ASP A 330 -6.76 35.51 -10.70
C ASP A 330 -6.33 36.99 -10.54
N GLU A 331 -5.95 37.38 -9.33
CA GLU A 331 -5.33 38.67 -9.01
C GLU A 331 -3.94 38.79 -9.65
N ARG A 332 -3.51 37.75 -10.36
CA ARG A 332 -2.41 37.77 -11.32
C ARG A 332 -2.83 37.05 -12.60
N SER A 333 -3.60 37.72 -13.44
CA SER A 333 -3.45 37.55 -14.89
C SER A 333 -2.28 38.45 -15.33
N PRO A 334 -1.00 38.03 -15.30
CA PRO A 334 0.03 38.75 -16.03
C PRO A 334 -0.34 38.67 -17.52
N ALA A 335 -0.18 39.79 -18.22
CA ALA A 335 -0.41 39.88 -19.65
C ALA A 335 0.21 38.67 -20.38
N ALA A 336 -0.59 37.99 -21.19
CA ALA A 336 -0.18 36.81 -21.94
C ALA A 336 1.14 37.08 -22.71
N PRO A 337 2.20 36.29 -22.53
CA PRO A 337 3.37 36.40 -23.37
C PRO A 337 3.00 35.89 -24.77
N THR A 338 3.13 36.76 -25.76
CA THR A 338 2.83 36.50 -27.17
C THR A 338 3.85 35.61 -27.87
N ASP A 339 4.84 35.07 -27.16
CA ASP A 339 5.92 34.32 -27.80
C ASP A 339 5.60 32.83 -27.92
N ARG A 340 5.09 32.45 -29.11
CA ARG A 340 4.84 31.05 -29.50
C ARG A 340 6.07 30.15 -29.37
N ARG A 341 7.29 30.69 -29.39
CA ARG A 341 8.51 29.87 -29.27
C ARG A 341 8.71 29.31 -27.87
N ALA A 342 8.34 30.05 -26.82
CA ALA A 342 8.50 29.59 -25.45
C ALA A 342 7.64 28.35 -25.16
N ARG A 343 6.39 28.34 -25.64
CA ARG A 343 5.49 27.17 -25.52
C ARG A 343 6.01 25.95 -26.27
N TRP A 344 6.59 26.12 -27.45
CA TRP A 344 7.15 24.99 -28.21
C TRP A 344 8.34 24.33 -27.48
N TYR A 345 9.19 25.11 -26.82
CA TYR A 345 10.31 24.57 -26.04
C TYR A 345 9.86 23.85 -24.75
N GLU A 346 8.82 24.35 -24.08
CA GLU A 346 8.24 23.69 -22.91
C GLU A 346 7.55 22.37 -23.28
N ASP A 347 6.77 22.36 -24.37
CA ASP A 347 6.12 21.16 -24.87
C ASP A 347 7.16 20.13 -25.36
N ALA A 348 8.21 20.56 -26.08
CA ALA A 348 9.27 19.66 -26.54
C ALA A 348 10.07 19.05 -25.37
N ALA A 349 10.34 19.83 -24.31
CA ALA A 349 11.02 19.34 -23.11
C ALA A 349 10.14 18.34 -22.32
N ALA A 350 8.83 18.58 -22.26
CA ALA A 350 7.87 17.65 -21.65
C ALA A 350 7.80 16.34 -22.45
N TRP A 351 7.76 16.40 -23.78
CA TRP A 351 7.76 15.20 -24.63
C TRP A 351 9.06 14.40 -24.54
N LEU A 352 10.22 15.08 -24.49
CA LEU A 352 11.53 14.41 -24.37
C LEU A 352 11.72 13.76 -22.99
N SER A 353 11.23 14.37 -21.92
CA SER A 353 11.28 13.80 -20.56
C SER A 353 10.32 12.63 -20.39
N LEU A 354 9.12 12.69 -20.99
CA LEU A 354 8.20 11.55 -21.04
C LEU A 354 8.76 10.39 -21.85
N GLY A 355 9.35 10.65 -23.03
CA GLY A 355 9.94 9.61 -23.86
C GLY A 355 11.11 8.89 -23.19
N THR A 356 11.97 9.63 -22.48
CA THR A 356 13.10 9.04 -21.75
C THR A 356 12.67 8.26 -20.51
N GLY A 357 11.64 8.73 -19.78
CA GLY A 357 11.07 8.01 -18.64
C GLY A 357 10.42 6.68 -19.03
N VAL A 358 9.65 6.67 -20.12
CA VAL A 358 8.99 5.44 -20.62
C VAL A 358 10.03 4.44 -21.14
N GLY A 359 11.06 4.89 -21.87
CA GLY A 359 12.13 4.01 -22.35
C GLY A 359 12.89 3.31 -21.21
N ALA A 360 13.21 4.05 -20.15
CA ALA A 360 13.88 3.50 -18.97
C ALA A 360 13.01 2.48 -18.22
N ALA A 361 11.71 2.75 -18.07
CA ALA A 361 10.77 1.84 -17.40
C ALA A 361 10.57 0.53 -18.17
N VAL A 362 10.42 0.60 -19.50
CA VAL A 362 10.27 -0.60 -20.35
C VAL A 362 11.55 -1.44 -20.32
N SER A 363 12.72 -0.81 -20.34
CA SER A 363 14.01 -1.51 -20.28
C SER A 363 14.23 -2.17 -18.91
N GLY A 364 13.84 -1.52 -17.82
CA GLY A 364 13.89 -2.10 -16.47
C GLY A 364 12.95 -3.29 -16.31
N LEU A 365 11.73 -3.21 -16.87
CA LEU A 365 10.77 -4.33 -16.85
C LEU A 365 11.24 -5.52 -17.68
N ALA A 366 11.88 -5.29 -18.84
CA ALA A 366 12.46 -6.36 -19.65
C ALA A 366 13.61 -7.08 -18.92
N LEU A 367 14.47 -6.34 -18.20
CA LEU A 367 15.54 -6.92 -17.38
C LEU A 367 14.99 -7.73 -16.19
N LEU A 368 13.93 -7.24 -15.54
CA LEU A 368 13.24 -7.96 -14.45
C LEU A 368 12.55 -9.24 -14.94
N ALA A 369 11.94 -9.21 -16.13
CA ALA A 369 11.34 -10.38 -16.74
C ALA A 369 12.38 -11.46 -17.09
N SER A 370 13.54 -11.04 -17.63
CA SER A 370 14.67 -11.93 -17.91
C SER A 370 15.26 -12.56 -16.64
N ALA A 371 15.47 -11.76 -15.58
CA ALA A 371 15.99 -12.28 -14.32
C ALA A 371 15.03 -13.28 -13.66
N ARG A 372 13.71 -13.13 -13.90
CA ARG A 372 12.68 -14.01 -13.36
C ARG A 372 12.53 -15.31 -14.16
N SER A 373 12.76 -15.29 -15.47
CA SER A 373 12.79 -16.52 -16.27
C SER A 373 13.98 -17.40 -15.90
N ASP A 374 15.13 -16.79 -15.63
CA ASP A 374 16.34 -17.53 -15.22
C ASP A 374 16.19 -18.14 -13.82
N ALA A 375 15.50 -17.44 -12.90
CA ALA A 375 15.17 -17.98 -11.58
C ALA A 375 14.15 -19.13 -11.63
N ALA A 376 13.28 -19.16 -12.64
CA ALA A 376 12.28 -20.22 -12.82
C ALA A 376 12.83 -21.46 -13.54
N ALA A 377 13.97 -21.35 -14.22
CA ALA A 377 14.62 -22.45 -14.93
C ALA A 377 15.60 -23.26 -14.04
N ALA A 378 15.79 -22.88 -12.77
CA ALA A 378 16.66 -23.60 -11.86
C ALA A 378 16.01 -24.95 -11.41
N PRO A 379 16.62 -26.11 -11.70
CA PRO A 379 16.07 -27.39 -11.27
C PRO A 379 16.21 -27.57 -9.76
N THR A 380 15.13 -27.94 -9.08
CA THR A 380 15.16 -28.41 -7.70
C THR A 380 15.78 -29.81 -7.65
N PHE A 381 17.02 -29.91 -7.19
CA PHE A 381 17.67 -31.19 -6.89
C PHE A 381 17.47 -31.56 -5.42
N ALA A 382 16.80 -32.68 -5.19
CA ALA A 382 16.78 -33.37 -3.92
C ALA A 382 17.93 -34.40 -3.87
N GLU A 383 18.66 -34.36 -2.75
CA GLU A 383 19.46 -35.43 -2.13
C GLU A 383 20.89 -35.77 -2.64
N SER A 384 21.81 -35.70 -1.65
CA SER A 384 23.07 -36.42 -1.44
C SER A 384 24.21 -36.33 -2.47
N ASP A 385 24.99 -35.24 -2.47
CA ASP A 385 26.48 -35.30 -2.50
C ASP A 385 27.13 -33.90 -2.34
N PRO A 386 27.73 -33.56 -1.18
CA PRO A 386 28.40 -32.27 -0.99
C PRO A 386 29.71 -32.11 -1.80
N ALA A 387 30.31 -33.19 -2.33
CA ALA A 387 31.57 -33.10 -3.07
C ALA A 387 31.42 -32.45 -4.45
N ARG A 388 30.25 -32.60 -5.10
CA ARG A 388 29.95 -31.97 -6.41
C ARG A 388 29.77 -30.45 -6.34
N TYR A 389 29.45 -29.91 -5.18
CA TYR A 389 29.21 -28.47 -4.99
C TYR A 389 30.51 -27.66 -5.10
N LEU A 390 31.65 -28.23 -4.69
CA LEU A 390 32.95 -27.58 -4.73
C LEU A 390 33.57 -27.55 -6.13
N GLU A 391 33.26 -28.53 -6.98
CA GLU A 391 33.75 -28.61 -8.36
C GLU A 391 33.03 -27.60 -9.28
N LEU A 392 31.72 -27.41 -9.08
CA LEU A 392 30.91 -26.39 -9.78
C LEU A 392 31.25 -24.96 -9.32
N ALA A 393 31.56 -24.76 -8.04
CA ALA A 393 31.96 -23.45 -7.53
C ALA A 393 33.32 -22.98 -8.07
N SER A 394 34.23 -23.88 -8.45
CA SER A 394 35.50 -23.52 -9.11
C SER A 394 35.34 -23.15 -10.59
N SER A 395 34.36 -23.72 -11.30
CA SER A 395 34.10 -23.43 -12.73
C SER A 395 33.48 -22.05 -12.95
N ALA A 396 32.79 -21.48 -11.95
CA ALA A 396 32.13 -20.17 -12.07
C ALA A 396 33.10 -18.97 -11.91
N ARG A 397 34.37 -19.20 -11.56
CA ARG A 397 35.35 -18.14 -11.28
C ARG A 397 36.01 -17.54 -12.54
N ASP A 398 35.93 -18.23 -13.68
CA ASP A 398 36.61 -17.84 -14.92
C ASP A 398 35.71 -17.13 -15.96
N GLY A 399 34.42 -16.91 -15.67
CA GLY A 399 33.43 -16.36 -16.61
C GLY A 399 33.08 -14.86 -16.44
N GLY A 400 33.98 -14.03 -15.90
CA GLY A 400 33.68 -12.67 -15.42
C GLY A 400 33.68 -11.51 -16.43
N GLN A 401 33.11 -11.65 -17.63
CA GLN A 401 33.01 -10.52 -18.59
C GLN A 401 31.64 -9.83 -18.76
N PRO A 402 30.45 -10.45 -18.57
CA PRO A 402 29.19 -9.76 -18.86
C PRO A 402 28.78 -8.73 -17.79
N ALA A 403 29.20 -8.91 -16.53
CA ALA A 403 28.82 -8.01 -15.43
C ALA A 403 29.49 -6.63 -15.52
N VAL A 404 30.68 -6.53 -16.12
CA VAL A 404 31.44 -5.27 -16.25
C VAL A 404 30.89 -4.38 -17.37
N LEU A 405 30.35 -4.99 -18.43
CA LEU A 405 29.68 -4.27 -19.53
C LEU A 405 28.30 -3.73 -19.14
N LEU A 406 27.54 -4.45 -18.30
CA LEU A 406 26.25 -3.98 -17.78
C LEU A 406 26.38 -2.81 -16.79
N LEU A 407 27.42 -2.82 -15.96
CA LEU A 407 27.70 -1.73 -15.01
C LEU A 407 28.12 -0.42 -15.68
N THR A 408 28.81 -0.50 -16.82
CA THR A 408 29.29 0.67 -17.59
C THR A 408 28.18 1.31 -18.43
N ALA A 409 27.26 0.52 -18.99
CA ALA A 409 26.08 1.05 -19.70
C ALA A 409 25.11 1.76 -18.74
N GLY A 410 24.89 1.21 -17.54
CA GLY A 410 24.02 1.81 -16.53
C GLY A 410 24.55 3.14 -15.96
N THR A 411 25.86 3.28 -15.79
CA THR A 411 26.48 4.53 -15.29
C THR A 411 26.42 5.66 -16.32
N GLY A 412 26.55 5.36 -17.61
CA GLY A 412 26.43 6.37 -18.68
C GLY A 412 25.04 7.00 -18.76
N LEU A 413 23.98 6.18 -18.63
CA LEU A 413 22.59 6.66 -18.63
C LEU A 413 22.26 7.48 -17.38
N ALA A 414 22.72 7.04 -16.20
CA ALA A 414 22.49 7.76 -14.95
C ALA A 414 23.17 9.15 -14.93
N LEU A 415 24.40 9.26 -15.47
CA LEU A 415 25.11 10.54 -15.57
C LEU A 415 24.43 11.51 -16.54
N GLY A 416 23.88 11.01 -17.67
CA GLY A 416 23.10 11.82 -18.60
C GLY A 416 21.83 12.41 -17.96
N SER A 417 21.12 11.62 -17.14
CA SER A 417 19.93 12.06 -16.42
C SER A 417 20.25 13.08 -15.31
N ILE A 418 21.38 12.91 -14.61
CA ILE A 418 21.82 13.84 -13.55
C ILE A 418 22.20 15.20 -14.15
N VAL A 419 22.86 15.25 -15.31
CA VAL A 419 23.20 16.51 -15.98
C VAL A 419 21.95 17.26 -16.46
N ALA A 420 20.90 16.53 -16.88
CA ALA A 420 19.61 17.11 -17.24
C ALA A 420 18.80 17.63 -16.02
N LEU A 421 18.95 17.01 -14.84
CA LEU A 421 18.22 17.39 -13.62
C LEU A 421 18.90 18.51 -12.80
N VAL A 422 20.22 18.67 -12.88
CA VAL A 422 20.98 19.66 -12.08
C VAL A 422 21.13 21.03 -12.78
N THR A 423 20.71 21.16 -14.03
CA THR A 423 20.82 22.41 -14.82
C THR A 423 19.71 23.49 -14.68
N PRO A 424 18.76 23.48 -13.71
CA PRO A 424 17.92 24.66 -13.49
C PRO A 424 18.67 25.88 -12.89
N ALA A 425 19.83 25.66 -12.26
CA ALA A 425 20.55 26.71 -11.50
C ALA A 425 21.52 27.57 -12.33
N ALA A 426 21.64 27.37 -13.66
CA ALA A 426 22.62 28.08 -14.50
C ALA A 426 21.95 28.82 -15.69
N ARG A 427 20.80 29.44 -15.46
CA ARG A 427 19.96 30.09 -16.49
C ARG A 427 20.37 31.51 -16.91
N GLN A 428 21.52 32.03 -16.48
CA GLN A 428 21.86 33.45 -16.66
C GLN A 428 23.04 33.80 -17.57
N ASP A 429 23.69 32.85 -18.26
CA ASP A 429 24.77 33.23 -19.20
C ASP A 429 24.70 32.43 -20.53
N THR A 430 24.42 33.14 -21.63
CA THR A 430 24.03 32.56 -22.93
C THR A 430 25.16 32.42 -23.95
N THR A 431 26.42 32.59 -23.59
CA THR A 431 27.48 32.77 -24.62
C THR A 431 28.37 31.57 -24.92
N PHE A 432 28.20 30.39 -24.29
CA PHE A 432 29.21 29.33 -24.51
C PHE A 432 28.76 27.86 -24.37
N ARG A 433 27.61 27.41 -24.90
CA ARG A 433 27.18 26.00 -24.69
C ARG A 433 26.44 25.29 -25.84
N GLY A 434 26.71 25.63 -27.10
CA GLY A 434 26.15 24.90 -28.24
C GLY A 434 26.85 23.55 -28.55
N PRO A 435 28.14 23.54 -28.91
CA PRO A 435 28.74 22.39 -29.59
C PRO A 435 29.09 21.21 -28.67
N LEU A 436 29.46 21.47 -27.41
CA LEU A 436 29.85 20.40 -26.47
C LEU A 436 28.67 19.51 -26.06
N PHE A 437 27.48 20.12 -25.86
CA PHE A 437 26.27 19.39 -25.49
C PHE A 437 25.83 18.45 -26.62
N TRP A 438 25.83 18.93 -27.86
CA TRP A 438 25.46 18.12 -29.02
C TRP A 438 26.50 17.02 -29.32
N ALA A 439 27.79 17.29 -29.10
CA ALA A 439 28.83 16.27 -29.23
C ALA A 439 28.66 15.12 -28.22
N LEU A 440 28.31 15.44 -26.96
CA LEU A 440 28.08 14.43 -25.93
C LEU A 440 26.78 13.64 -26.14
N ALA A 441 25.71 14.29 -26.61
CA ALA A 441 24.47 13.62 -26.97
C ALA A 441 24.65 12.67 -28.17
N ALA A 442 25.37 13.10 -29.20
CA ALA A 442 25.68 12.27 -30.37
C ALA A 442 26.55 11.06 -30.01
N ALA A 443 27.56 11.25 -29.15
CA ALA A 443 28.39 10.14 -28.65
C ALA A 443 27.56 9.11 -27.86
N GLY A 444 26.60 9.56 -27.05
CA GLY A 444 25.68 8.67 -26.33
C GLY A 444 24.84 7.79 -27.25
N VAL A 445 24.29 8.35 -28.33
CA VAL A 445 23.46 7.61 -29.31
C VAL A 445 24.29 6.58 -30.09
N VAL A 446 25.51 6.93 -30.51
CA VAL A 446 26.40 6.00 -31.23
C VAL A 446 26.77 4.80 -30.34
N THR A 447 27.06 5.05 -29.06
CA THR A 447 27.45 3.99 -28.13
C THR A 447 26.29 3.02 -27.84
N ALA A 448 25.07 3.54 -27.69
CA ALA A 448 23.88 2.71 -27.51
C ALA A 448 23.54 1.86 -28.74
N SER A 449 23.68 2.43 -29.94
CA SER A 449 23.40 1.75 -31.22
C SER A 449 24.36 0.59 -31.47
N THR A 450 25.64 0.78 -31.13
CA THR A 450 26.68 -0.23 -31.33
C THR A 450 26.53 -1.40 -30.34
N GLY A 451 26.08 -1.12 -29.11
CA GLY A 451 25.79 -2.16 -28.11
C GLY A 451 24.63 -3.07 -28.49
N ILE A 452 23.55 -2.52 -29.06
CA ILE A 452 22.38 -3.30 -29.51
C ILE A 452 22.74 -4.22 -30.69
N GLY A 453 23.62 -3.77 -31.60
CA GLY A 453 24.09 -4.59 -32.73
C GLY A 453 24.93 -5.79 -32.31
N LEU A 454 25.71 -5.68 -31.22
CA LEU A 454 26.54 -6.77 -30.70
C LEU A 454 25.71 -7.83 -29.95
N ILE A 455 24.66 -7.42 -29.22
CA ILE A 455 23.75 -8.34 -28.51
C ILE A 455 23.00 -9.25 -29.48
N PHE A 456 22.64 -8.75 -30.67
CA PHE A 456 21.95 -9.55 -31.70
C PHE A 456 22.87 -10.53 -32.46
N LEU A 457 24.17 -10.24 -32.54
CA LEU A 457 25.13 -11.13 -33.21
C LEU A 457 25.53 -12.32 -32.32
N ASP A 458 25.61 -12.13 -31.00
CA ASP A 458 26.00 -13.18 -30.05
C ASP A 458 24.84 -14.17 -29.78
N GLY A 459 23.59 -13.69 -29.78
CA GLY A 459 22.40 -14.54 -29.58
C GLY A 459 22.19 -15.60 -30.68
N CYS A 460 22.71 -15.37 -31.88
CA CYS A 460 22.59 -16.33 -33.00
C CYS A 460 23.75 -17.33 -33.09
N ALA A 461 24.86 -17.10 -32.38
CA ALA A 461 26.05 -17.96 -32.43
C ALA A 461 26.02 -19.09 -31.39
N TYR A 462 25.12 -19.03 -30.40
CA TYR A 462 25.13 -19.91 -29.23
C TYR A 462 24.04 -21.00 -29.21
N GLU A 463 23.09 -20.98 -30.14
CA GLU A 463 22.03 -21.99 -30.22
C GLU A 463 22.10 -22.84 -31.50
N ASP A 464 22.01 -24.15 -31.24
CA ASP A 464 21.93 -25.25 -32.19
C ASP A 464 20.97 -24.93 -33.36
N HIS A 465 21.37 -25.28 -34.59
CA HIS A 465 20.81 -24.85 -35.89
C HIS A 465 19.34 -25.26 -36.20
N ARG A 466 18.43 -25.34 -35.23
CA ARG A 466 17.08 -25.90 -35.43
C ARG A 466 15.89 -25.00 -35.14
N LEU A 467 16.09 -23.74 -34.74
CA LEU A 467 14.97 -22.83 -34.44
C LEU A 467 15.11 -21.46 -35.12
N CYS A 468 15.12 -21.46 -36.45
CA CYS A 468 14.73 -20.28 -37.24
C CYS A 468 13.60 -20.68 -38.19
N PRO A 469 12.46 -19.97 -38.24
CA PRO A 469 11.34 -20.35 -39.08
C PRO A 469 11.67 -20.14 -40.56
N ALA A 470 11.58 -21.22 -41.33
CA ALA A 470 11.70 -21.20 -42.79
C ALA A 470 10.43 -20.61 -43.43
N VAL A 471 10.61 -19.70 -44.40
CA VAL A 471 9.56 -19.20 -45.31
C VAL A 471 9.52 -20.13 -46.53
N PRO A 472 8.33 -20.61 -47.00
CA PRO A 472 8.26 -21.53 -48.13
C PRO A 472 8.09 -20.80 -49.48
N GLY A 473 8.88 -21.17 -50.50
CA GLY A 473 8.62 -20.86 -51.91
C GLY A 473 9.86 -20.79 -52.82
N ASP A 474 10.17 -21.92 -53.48
CA ASP A 474 10.96 -22.21 -54.70
C ASP A 474 12.36 -21.58 -54.99
N PRO A 475 13.22 -22.30 -55.75
CA PRO A 475 14.67 -22.21 -55.62
C PRO A 475 15.36 -21.37 -56.71
N LEU A 476 16.63 -21.04 -56.42
CA LEU A 476 17.65 -20.40 -57.27
C LEU A 476 17.68 -18.86 -57.26
N ASP A 477 18.35 -18.30 -56.26
CA ASP A 477 19.63 -17.61 -56.53
C ASP A 477 20.41 -17.40 -55.21
N ALA A 478 21.54 -18.09 -55.08
CA ALA A 478 22.43 -17.95 -53.93
C ALA A 478 23.34 -16.74 -54.15
N ASN A 479 22.85 -15.53 -53.84
CA ASN A 479 23.64 -14.32 -53.53
C ASN A 479 22.74 -13.08 -53.26
N ALA A 480 22.04 -13.02 -52.12
CA ALA A 480 21.59 -11.79 -51.44
C ALA A 480 20.91 -12.16 -50.10
N PRO A 481 21.43 -11.72 -48.94
CA PRO A 481 21.10 -10.37 -48.45
C PRO A 481 22.26 -9.74 -47.66
N ALA A 482 23.28 -9.22 -48.36
CA ALA A 482 24.24 -8.28 -47.76
C ALA A 482 23.90 -6.81 -48.12
N GLY A 483 23.02 -6.58 -49.09
CA GLY A 483 22.76 -5.25 -49.65
C GLY A 483 21.85 -4.33 -48.82
N LEU A 484 20.99 -4.89 -47.96
CA LEU A 484 19.96 -4.11 -47.25
C LEU A 484 20.40 -3.58 -45.87
N ILE A 485 21.43 -4.18 -45.26
CA ILE A 485 22.00 -3.74 -43.97
C ILE A 485 23.14 -2.73 -44.18
N LEU A 486 23.89 -2.86 -45.29
CA LEU A 486 24.89 -1.87 -45.70
C LEU A 486 24.28 -0.52 -46.13
N SER A 487 23.01 -0.47 -46.54
CA SER A 487 22.34 0.79 -46.94
C SER A 487 21.91 1.64 -45.75
N ALA A 488 21.49 1.04 -44.63
CA ALA A 488 21.06 1.76 -43.42
C ALA A 488 22.25 2.38 -42.67
N SER A 489 23.33 1.62 -42.50
CA SER A 489 24.57 2.11 -41.90
C SER A 489 25.23 3.19 -42.77
N GLY A 490 25.17 3.03 -44.11
CA GLY A 490 25.62 4.04 -45.06
C GLY A 490 24.82 5.33 -44.97
N ALA A 491 23.50 5.26 -44.83
CA ALA A 491 22.62 6.44 -44.72
C ALA A 491 22.87 7.23 -43.42
N VAL A 492 23.14 6.56 -42.30
CA VAL A 492 23.46 7.22 -41.02
C VAL A 492 24.82 7.91 -41.07
N VAL A 493 25.82 7.28 -41.69
CA VAL A 493 27.15 7.89 -41.88
C VAL A 493 27.07 9.08 -42.85
N LEU A 494 26.28 8.98 -43.92
CA LEU A 494 26.07 10.07 -44.87
C LEU A 494 25.31 11.25 -44.24
N ALA A 495 24.28 10.97 -43.43
CA ALA A 495 23.51 12.00 -42.72
C ALA A 495 24.37 12.70 -41.66
N THR A 496 25.20 11.95 -40.93
CA THR A 496 26.14 12.50 -39.94
C THR A 496 27.22 13.36 -40.62
N ALA A 497 27.77 12.90 -41.75
CA ALA A 497 28.72 13.66 -42.55
C ALA A 497 28.08 14.93 -43.16
N LEU A 498 26.82 14.87 -43.60
CA LEU A 498 26.08 16.02 -44.13
C LEU A 498 25.83 17.08 -43.04
N VAL A 499 25.43 16.65 -41.83
CA VAL A 499 25.23 17.54 -40.67
C VAL A 499 26.54 18.20 -40.27
N LEU A 500 27.64 17.44 -40.19
CA LEU A 500 28.97 17.97 -39.88
C LEU A 500 29.45 18.99 -40.93
N ARG A 501 29.24 18.73 -42.23
CA ARG A 501 29.64 19.64 -43.32
C ARG A 501 28.79 20.91 -43.35
N LEU A 502 27.50 20.81 -43.01
CA LEU A 502 26.61 21.97 -42.91
C LEU A 502 26.97 22.84 -41.70
N THR A 503 27.38 22.25 -40.58
CA THR A 503 27.91 23.00 -39.42
C THR A 503 29.28 23.65 -39.68
N GLU A 504 30.11 23.08 -40.54
CA GLU A 504 31.41 23.66 -40.94
C GLU A 504 31.24 24.88 -41.86
N SER A 505 30.20 24.89 -42.72
CA SER A 505 29.92 25.98 -43.67
C SER A 505 29.26 27.23 -43.06
N GLN A 506 28.95 27.22 -41.76
CA GLN A 506 28.20 28.28 -41.05
C GLN A 506 29.03 28.93 -39.91
N LEU A 507 30.34 28.68 -39.87
CA LEU A 507 31.28 29.41 -39.01
C LEU A 507 31.87 30.61 -39.78
N PRO A 508 31.95 31.82 -39.20
CA PRO A 508 32.80 32.88 -39.73
C PRO A 508 34.30 32.56 -39.62
#